data_AF-A0A2T7PK83-F1
#
_entry.id   AF-A0A2T7PK83-F1
#
_cell.length_a   1.000
_cell.length_b   1.000
_cell.length_c   1.000
_cell.angle_alpha   90.00
_cell.angle_beta   90.00
_cell.angle_gamma   90.00
#
_symmetry.space_group_name_H-M   'P 1'
#
loop_
_entity.id
_entity.type
_entity.pdbx_description
1 polymer ?
#
loop_
_entity_poly.entity_id
_entity_poly.type
_entity_poly.pdbx_seq_one_letter_code
_entity_poly.pdbx_strand_id
1 'polypeptide(L)'
;MTTASSMKEDRGECYTPPQCPAPRSETEEQRVCLATLEDRDPVIAIDRDIFHGRDFLPAIYPSLVQGQGVYSHICKIGNRVVSFTSVEIVDGGQTVVTSGGRVSPDCRGSGVYGRFIKQVLQNYTSLPGIRYLAFTTNNINMDANGAKILKTHKLILEKEIFTVDVDGSAMDSSISEESLPGVRSLTEEDIRRLLSADPGQLRHLFPEERIVLGWKPFRLMVSNLHHLLTYSSSPRLFLASIAGNEDVISTPLLSCGSFYPCKLGVCYMLDMFGNGNTQQLLTHFEWHVRQLHGIVGKSNALFSVFFSRSVEGEMKLMRENHPFIHDVQHPPYNKLVVLEQEL
;
A
#
# COMPACT_ATOMS: atom_id res chain seq x y z
N MET A 1 -65.67 0.02 -19.88
CA MET A 1 -64.82 -0.11 -18.68
C MET A 1 -64.21 -1.50 -18.71
N THR A 2 -62.92 -1.62 -19.04
CA THR A 2 -61.94 -2.64 -18.60
C THR A 2 -60.66 -2.32 -19.38
N THR A 3 -59.72 -1.65 -18.72
CA THR A 3 -58.38 -1.35 -19.22
C THR A 3 -57.47 -2.54 -18.92
N ALA A 4 -57.05 -3.26 -19.96
CA ALA A 4 -55.97 -4.24 -19.87
C ALA A 4 -54.65 -3.54 -20.23
N SER A 5 -53.76 -3.48 -19.23
CA SER A 5 -52.39 -2.98 -19.30
C SER A 5 -51.55 -3.84 -20.22
N SER A 6 -50.98 -3.27 -21.29
CA SER A 6 -50.01 -3.97 -22.14
C SER A 6 -48.63 -3.89 -21.51
N MET A 7 -48.00 -5.05 -21.40
CA MET A 7 -46.56 -5.21 -21.19
C MET A 7 -45.81 -4.42 -22.27
N LYS A 8 -44.80 -3.64 -21.85
CA LYS A 8 -43.69 -3.23 -22.72
C LYS A 8 -42.44 -3.94 -22.21
N GLU A 9 -41.95 -4.88 -23.01
CA GLU A 9 -40.59 -5.40 -22.94
C GLU A 9 -39.63 -4.25 -23.24
N ASP A 10 -38.85 -3.87 -22.24
CA ASP A 10 -37.73 -2.95 -22.41
C ASP A 10 -36.54 -3.78 -22.92
N ARG A 11 -36.29 -3.71 -24.23
CA ARG A 11 -35.11 -4.35 -24.84
C ARG A 11 -33.89 -3.54 -24.45
N GLY A 12 -33.07 -4.12 -23.59
CA GLY A 12 -31.81 -3.54 -23.15
C GLY A 12 -30.95 -3.07 -24.33
N GLU A 13 -30.56 -1.80 -24.26
CA GLU A 13 -29.56 -1.23 -25.15
C GLU A 13 -28.22 -1.92 -24.90
N CYS A 14 -27.70 -2.61 -25.91
CA CYS A 14 -26.36 -3.16 -25.88
C CYS A 14 -25.34 -2.03 -25.71
N TYR A 15 -24.56 -2.09 -24.63
CA TYR A 15 -23.36 -1.29 -24.43
C TYR A 15 -22.40 -1.51 -25.62
N THR A 16 -22.33 -0.53 -26.53
CA THR A 16 -21.26 -0.44 -27.52
C THR A 16 -20.01 0.11 -26.85
N PRO A 17 -18.89 -0.64 -26.80
CA PRO A 17 -17.63 -0.11 -26.32
C PRO A 17 -17.23 1.13 -27.13
N PRO A 18 -16.52 2.10 -26.53
CA PRO A 18 -15.92 3.18 -27.31
C PRO A 18 -15.05 2.57 -28.40
N GLN A 19 -15.32 2.92 -29.65
CA GLN A 19 -14.51 2.50 -30.79
C GLN A 19 -13.07 2.98 -30.55
N CYS A 20 -12.11 2.06 -30.62
CA CYS A 20 -10.69 2.38 -30.60
C CYS A 20 -10.39 3.44 -31.66
N PRO A 21 -9.69 4.55 -31.33
CA PRO A 21 -9.13 5.41 -32.34
C PRO A 21 -8.21 4.57 -33.24
N ALA A 22 -8.31 4.77 -34.55
CA ALA A 22 -7.41 4.17 -35.52
C ALA A 22 -5.92 4.42 -35.12
N PRO A 23 -5.00 3.50 -35.43
CA PRO A 23 -3.59 3.65 -35.08
C PRO A 23 -3.06 4.94 -35.71
N ARG A 24 -2.68 5.91 -34.87
CA ARG A 24 -2.05 7.14 -35.34
C ARG A 24 -0.68 6.78 -35.92
N SER A 25 -0.50 7.13 -37.19
CA SER A 25 0.75 7.09 -37.93
C SER A 25 1.78 8.04 -37.31
N GLU A 26 3.07 7.64 -37.40
CA GLU A 26 4.26 8.16 -36.71
C GLU A 26 4.49 7.52 -35.34
N THR A 27 5.42 6.55 -35.29
CA THR A 27 5.94 5.96 -34.05
C THR A 27 6.67 7.03 -33.25
N GLU A 28 5.92 7.80 -32.45
CA GLU A 28 6.48 8.67 -31.43
C GLU A 28 7.35 7.81 -30.50
N GLU A 29 8.64 8.14 -30.45
CA GLU A 29 9.63 7.36 -29.72
C GLU A 29 9.34 7.38 -28.22
N GLN A 30 9.45 6.20 -27.59
CA GLN A 30 9.30 6.05 -26.15
C GLN A 30 10.53 6.63 -25.45
N ARG A 31 10.35 7.66 -24.62
CA ARG A 31 11.43 8.29 -23.85
C ARG A 31 11.27 8.06 -22.36
N VAL A 32 12.36 7.66 -21.70
CA VAL A 32 12.42 7.48 -20.24
C VAL A 32 13.18 8.65 -19.62
N CYS A 33 12.59 9.29 -18.62
CA CYS A 33 13.16 10.43 -17.92
C CYS A 33 13.03 10.25 -16.41
N LEU A 34 13.92 10.88 -15.65
CA LEU A 34 13.67 11.11 -14.23
C LEU A 34 12.48 12.05 -14.08
N ALA A 35 11.62 11.72 -13.13
CA ALA A 35 10.45 12.52 -12.78
C ALA A 35 10.88 13.68 -11.87
N THR A 36 10.30 14.85 -12.12
CA THR A 36 10.50 16.04 -11.29
C THR A 36 9.19 16.45 -10.62
N LEU A 37 9.23 17.48 -9.75
CA LEU A 37 8.01 18.08 -9.21
C LEU A 37 7.07 18.62 -10.29
N GLU A 38 7.63 19.10 -11.42
CA GLU A 38 6.85 19.64 -12.54
C GLU A 38 6.02 18.57 -13.26
N ASP A 39 6.46 17.31 -13.19
CA ASP A 39 5.73 16.18 -13.80
C ASP A 39 4.55 15.69 -12.94
N ARG A 40 4.31 16.28 -11.75
CA ARG A 40 3.26 15.84 -10.81
C ARG A 40 1.89 15.72 -11.47
N ASP A 41 1.40 16.80 -12.05
CA ASP A 41 0.05 16.83 -12.59
C ASP A 41 -0.12 15.90 -13.81
N PRO A 42 0.82 15.85 -14.78
CA PRO A 42 0.83 14.83 -15.82
C PRO A 42 0.82 13.40 -15.28
N VAL A 43 1.58 13.10 -14.23
CA VAL A 43 1.63 11.76 -13.62
C VAL A 43 0.32 11.40 -12.93
N ILE A 44 -0.27 12.32 -12.16
CA ILE A 44 -1.57 12.12 -11.52
C ILE A 44 -2.66 11.94 -12.58
N ALA A 45 -2.55 12.64 -13.72
CA ALA A 45 -3.50 12.56 -14.81
C ALA A 45 -3.41 11.28 -15.67
N ILE A 46 -2.40 10.41 -15.47
CA ILE A 46 -2.27 9.13 -16.20
C ILE A 46 -3.55 8.30 -16.06
N ASP A 47 -4.11 8.24 -14.85
CA ASP A 47 -5.40 7.61 -14.57
C ASP A 47 -6.03 8.32 -13.37
N ARG A 48 -7.22 8.89 -13.59
CA ARG A 48 -7.93 9.74 -12.62
C ARG A 48 -8.79 8.97 -11.62
N ASP A 49 -8.98 7.66 -11.83
CA ASP A 49 -9.82 6.82 -10.97
C ASP A 49 -9.05 5.62 -10.41
N ILE A 50 -7.76 5.84 -10.11
CA ILE A 50 -6.94 4.82 -9.47
C ILE A 50 -7.55 4.43 -8.11
N PHE A 51 -7.76 3.13 -7.95
CA PHE A 51 -8.32 2.50 -6.74
C PHE A 51 -9.66 3.09 -6.29
N HIS A 52 -10.50 3.54 -7.23
CA HIS A 52 -11.80 4.16 -6.96
C HIS A 52 -11.69 5.42 -6.08
N GLY A 53 -10.74 6.30 -6.40
CA GLY A 53 -10.52 7.57 -5.69
C GLY A 53 -9.60 7.47 -4.46
N ARG A 54 -9.01 6.30 -4.20
CA ARG A 54 -8.11 6.03 -3.06
C ARG A 54 -6.63 6.22 -3.41
N ASP A 55 -6.37 7.05 -4.40
CA ASP A 55 -5.02 7.25 -4.90
C ASP A 55 -4.13 7.93 -3.84
N PHE A 56 -3.05 7.25 -3.47
CA PHE A 56 -2.04 7.75 -2.54
C PHE A 56 -1.05 8.72 -3.20
N LEU A 57 -0.85 8.61 -4.51
CA LEU A 57 0.24 9.31 -5.19
C LEU A 57 0.14 10.83 -5.08
N PRO A 58 -1.04 11.48 -5.23
CA PRO A 58 -1.13 12.94 -5.11
C PRO A 58 -0.60 13.48 -3.78
N ALA A 59 -0.78 12.73 -2.70
CA ALA A 59 -0.33 13.09 -1.37
C ALA A 59 1.18 12.88 -1.18
N ILE A 60 1.72 11.81 -1.77
CA ILE A 60 3.11 11.42 -1.52
C ILE A 60 4.09 11.74 -2.64
N TYR A 61 3.61 12.31 -3.74
CA TYR A 61 4.43 12.59 -4.93
C TYR A 61 5.71 13.34 -4.61
N PRO A 62 5.71 14.43 -3.80
CA PRO A 62 6.96 15.14 -3.47
C PRO A 62 8.01 14.22 -2.85
N SER A 63 7.62 13.35 -1.90
CA SER A 63 8.53 12.39 -1.28
C SER A 63 9.04 11.33 -2.25
N LEU A 64 8.32 11.04 -3.33
CA LEU A 64 8.76 10.10 -4.36
C LEU A 64 9.73 10.69 -5.39
N VAL A 65 9.78 12.02 -5.53
CA VAL A 65 10.71 12.69 -6.47
C VAL A 65 11.86 13.43 -5.78
N GLN A 66 11.72 13.76 -4.49
CA GLN A 66 12.72 14.48 -3.70
C GLN A 66 13.22 13.70 -2.49
N GLY A 67 12.65 12.52 -2.20
CA GLY A 67 13.08 11.68 -1.09
C GLY A 67 14.52 11.22 -1.23
N GLN A 68 15.24 11.15 -0.10
CA GLN A 68 16.60 10.65 -0.09
C GLN A 68 16.63 9.18 -0.53
N GLY A 69 17.46 8.85 -1.52
CA GLY A 69 17.55 7.50 -2.07
C GLY A 69 16.35 7.08 -2.93
N VAL A 70 15.46 8.01 -3.27
CA VAL A 70 14.28 7.78 -4.12
C VAL A 70 14.47 8.44 -5.49
N TYR A 71 14.20 7.69 -6.54
CA TYR A 71 14.36 8.08 -7.94
C TYR A 71 13.12 7.68 -8.73
N SER A 72 12.17 8.59 -8.88
CA SER A 72 11.00 8.34 -9.71
C SER A 72 11.29 8.57 -11.19
N HIS A 73 10.65 7.78 -12.03
CA HIS A 73 10.81 7.80 -13.48
C HIS A 73 9.45 7.92 -14.16
N ILE A 74 9.47 8.56 -15.32
CA ILE A 74 8.34 8.66 -16.23
C ILE A 74 8.72 8.13 -17.60
N CYS A 75 7.70 7.66 -18.30
CA CYS A 75 7.77 7.30 -19.69
C CYS A 75 6.91 8.28 -20.48
N LYS A 76 7.47 8.89 -21.53
CA LYS A 76 6.77 9.78 -22.45
C LYS A 76 6.64 9.12 -23.83
N ILE A 77 5.50 9.31 -24.48
CA ILE A 77 5.28 9.08 -25.91
C ILE A 77 4.88 10.45 -26.47
N GLY A 78 5.72 10.99 -27.36
CA GLY A 78 5.68 12.41 -27.71
C GLY A 78 5.88 13.28 -26.47
N ASN A 79 4.98 14.24 -26.24
CA ASN A 79 4.99 15.10 -25.05
C ASN A 79 4.12 14.57 -23.89
N ARG A 80 3.46 13.42 -24.06
CA ARG A 80 2.51 12.89 -23.07
C ARG A 80 3.19 11.89 -22.14
N VAL A 81 3.04 12.08 -20.84
CA VAL A 81 3.40 11.08 -19.83
C VAL A 81 2.40 9.92 -19.91
N VAL A 82 2.89 8.71 -20.14
CA VAL A 82 2.05 7.51 -20.29
C VAL A 82 2.29 6.44 -19.22
N SER A 83 3.39 6.55 -18.47
CA SER A 83 3.72 5.60 -17.40
C SER A 83 4.64 6.24 -16.36
N PHE A 84 4.56 5.74 -15.13
CA PHE A 84 5.32 6.22 -13.98
C PHE A 84 5.73 5.03 -13.09
N THR A 85 6.90 5.12 -12.44
CA THR A 85 7.31 4.23 -11.36
C THR A 85 8.26 4.96 -10.43
N SER A 86 8.19 4.69 -9.13
CA SER A 86 9.22 5.09 -8.17
C SER A 86 10.23 3.97 -8.01
N VAL A 87 11.51 4.33 -7.89
CA VAL A 87 12.60 3.45 -7.49
C VAL A 87 13.15 3.94 -6.16
N GLU A 88 13.42 3.05 -5.22
CA GLU A 88 14.07 3.38 -3.96
C GLU A 88 15.17 2.36 -3.67
N ILE A 89 16.33 2.84 -3.24
CA ILE A 89 17.44 1.98 -2.84
C ILE A 89 17.42 1.83 -1.32
N VAL A 90 17.25 0.60 -0.84
CA VAL A 90 17.07 0.26 0.58
C VAL A 90 18.08 -0.82 1.02
N ASP A 91 17.97 -1.29 2.26
CA ASP A 91 18.78 -2.37 2.83
C ASP A 91 20.28 -2.05 2.80
N GLY A 92 20.64 -0.80 3.12
CA GLY A 92 22.04 -0.35 3.08
C GLY A 92 22.64 -0.35 1.67
N GLY A 93 21.82 -0.18 0.62
CA GLY A 93 22.29 -0.15 -0.75
C GLY A 93 22.27 -1.51 -1.46
N GLN A 94 21.59 -2.51 -0.90
CA GLN A 94 21.57 -3.87 -1.46
C GLN A 94 20.32 -4.18 -2.29
N THR A 95 19.24 -3.43 -2.10
CA THR A 95 17.95 -3.76 -2.70
C THR A 95 17.36 -2.56 -3.43
N VAL A 96 16.91 -2.79 -4.66
CA VAL A 96 16.12 -1.83 -5.41
C VAL A 96 14.65 -2.18 -5.25
N VAL A 97 13.88 -1.30 -4.61
CA VAL A 97 12.43 -1.42 -4.47
C VAL A 97 11.75 -0.58 -5.54
N THR A 98 10.85 -1.19 -6.32
CA THR A 98 9.97 -0.43 -7.23
C THR A 98 8.56 -0.33 -6.67
N SER A 99 7.93 0.83 -6.83
CA SER A 99 6.58 1.09 -6.31
C SER A 99 5.81 2.11 -7.16
N GLY A 100 4.50 2.19 -6.96
CA GLY A 100 3.66 3.22 -7.60
C GLY A 100 3.55 3.09 -9.12
N GLY A 101 3.75 1.89 -9.68
CA GLY A 101 3.65 1.65 -11.12
C GLY A 101 2.32 2.08 -11.72
N ARG A 102 2.34 2.88 -12.79
CA ARG A 102 1.15 3.34 -13.53
C ARG A 102 1.33 3.20 -15.01
N VAL A 103 0.22 2.95 -15.70
CA VAL A 103 0.14 2.93 -17.15
C VAL A 103 -1.17 3.56 -17.59
N SER A 104 -1.05 4.48 -18.54
CA SER A 104 -2.20 5.11 -19.19
C SER A 104 -3.16 4.04 -19.74
N PRO A 105 -4.49 4.18 -19.53
CA PRO A 105 -5.48 3.17 -19.93
C PRO A 105 -5.36 2.69 -21.38
N ASP A 106 -5.13 3.61 -22.32
CA ASP A 106 -4.95 3.34 -23.75
C ASP A 106 -3.61 2.67 -24.10
N CYS A 107 -2.64 2.66 -23.19
CA CYS A 107 -1.37 1.95 -23.34
C CYS A 107 -1.35 0.58 -22.65
N ARG A 108 -2.41 0.19 -21.92
CA ARG A 108 -2.46 -1.13 -21.25
C ARG A 108 -2.48 -2.25 -22.28
N GLY A 109 -1.92 -3.41 -21.91
CA GLY A 109 -1.80 -4.57 -22.83
C GLY A 109 -0.74 -4.44 -23.93
N SER A 110 -0.22 -3.24 -24.23
CA SER A 110 0.78 -3.00 -25.29
C SER A 110 2.24 -3.31 -24.91
N GLY A 111 2.46 -3.70 -23.64
CA GLY A 111 3.80 -3.97 -23.09
C GLY A 111 4.64 -2.74 -22.76
N VAL A 112 4.10 -1.51 -22.87
CA VAL A 112 4.82 -0.25 -22.56
C VAL A 112 5.48 -0.28 -21.18
N TYR A 113 4.75 -0.67 -20.14
CA TYR A 113 5.31 -0.73 -18.77
C TYR A 113 6.45 -1.73 -18.65
N GLY A 114 6.34 -2.90 -19.28
CA GLY A 114 7.39 -3.92 -19.24
C GLY A 114 8.69 -3.46 -19.89
N ARG A 115 8.62 -2.71 -20.99
CA ARG A 115 9.81 -2.10 -21.62
C ARG A 115 10.37 -0.96 -20.76
N PHE A 116 9.48 -0.10 -20.27
CA PHE A 116 9.82 1.03 -19.40
C PHE A 116 10.54 0.58 -18.13
N ILE A 117 9.96 -0.35 -17.35
CA ILE A 117 10.55 -0.80 -16.08
C ILE A 117 11.89 -1.52 -16.31
N LYS A 118 12.02 -2.28 -17.41
CA LYS A 118 13.30 -2.91 -17.77
C LYS A 118 14.39 -1.87 -18.01
N GLN A 119 14.09 -0.82 -18.77
CA GLN A 119 15.05 0.25 -19.04
C GLN A 119 15.41 1.02 -17.77
N VAL A 120 14.44 1.29 -16.88
CA VAL A 120 14.70 1.91 -15.59
C VAL A 120 15.63 1.04 -14.73
N LEU A 121 15.31 -0.24 -14.57
CA LEU A 121 16.05 -1.14 -13.70
C LEU A 121 17.49 -1.38 -14.17
N GLN A 122 17.75 -1.35 -15.49
CA GLN A 122 19.11 -1.46 -16.05
C GLN A 122 20.09 -0.43 -15.48
N ASN A 123 19.61 0.77 -15.10
CA ASN A 123 20.44 1.82 -14.51
C ASN A 123 20.91 1.48 -13.08
N TYR A 124 20.22 0.56 -12.41
CA TYR A 124 20.47 0.22 -11.00
C TYR A 124 21.12 -1.14 -10.83
N THR A 125 20.78 -2.12 -11.67
CA THR A 125 21.31 -3.49 -11.57
C THR A 125 22.82 -3.56 -11.78
N SER A 126 23.43 -2.57 -12.41
CA SER A 126 24.89 -2.49 -12.59
C SER A 126 25.62 -1.77 -11.45
N LEU A 127 24.91 -1.21 -10.47
CA LEU A 127 25.53 -0.49 -9.37
C LEU A 127 26.21 -1.48 -8.40
N PRO A 128 27.45 -1.21 -7.96
CA PRO A 128 28.12 -2.04 -6.97
C PRO A 128 27.29 -2.16 -5.69
N GLY A 129 27.09 -3.39 -5.21
CA GLY A 129 26.41 -3.67 -3.95
C GLY A 129 24.92 -4.03 -4.09
N ILE A 130 24.27 -3.70 -5.20
CA ILE A 130 22.90 -4.14 -5.47
C ILE A 130 22.89 -5.65 -5.71
N ARG A 131 22.02 -6.35 -4.98
CA ARG A 131 21.87 -7.80 -4.99
C ARG A 131 20.43 -8.22 -5.28
N TYR A 132 19.48 -7.36 -4.96
CA TYR A 132 18.06 -7.71 -5.01
C TYR A 132 17.24 -6.66 -5.75
N LEU A 133 16.26 -7.13 -6.51
CA LEU A 133 15.15 -6.34 -7.01
C LEU A 133 13.90 -6.78 -6.26
N ALA A 134 13.17 -5.86 -5.65
CA ALA A 134 11.95 -6.17 -4.92
C ALA A 134 10.80 -5.25 -5.30
N PHE A 135 9.59 -5.76 -5.21
CA PHE A 135 8.38 -4.95 -5.32
C PHE A 135 7.21 -5.63 -4.62
N THR A 136 6.16 -4.86 -4.38
CA THR A 136 4.88 -5.40 -3.94
C THR A 136 3.83 -5.25 -5.04
N THR A 137 2.87 -6.16 -5.04
CA THR A 137 1.74 -6.13 -5.94
C THR A 137 0.49 -6.67 -5.24
N ASN A 138 -0.66 -6.58 -5.88
CA ASN A 138 -1.93 -7.07 -5.34
C ASN A 138 -2.41 -8.35 -6.05
N ASN A 139 -3.46 -8.96 -5.51
CA ASN A 139 -4.06 -10.17 -6.08
C ASN A 139 -4.50 -9.99 -7.54
N ILE A 140 -5.10 -8.85 -7.91
CA ILE A 140 -5.56 -8.58 -9.29
C ILE A 140 -4.40 -8.66 -10.28
N ASN A 141 -3.28 -8.02 -9.95
CA ASN A 141 -2.08 -8.06 -10.78
C ASN A 141 -1.43 -9.45 -10.80
N MET A 142 -1.49 -10.20 -9.71
CA MET A 142 -1.02 -11.59 -9.66
C MET A 142 -1.89 -12.52 -10.51
N ASP A 143 -3.20 -12.34 -10.53
CA ASP A 143 -4.09 -13.13 -11.38
C ASP A 143 -3.80 -12.87 -12.87
N ALA A 144 -3.54 -11.60 -13.21
CA ALA A 144 -3.26 -11.21 -14.60
C ALA A 144 -1.82 -11.54 -15.06
N ASN A 145 -0.82 -11.43 -14.18
CA ASN A 145 0.60 -11.46 -14.57
C ASN A 145 1.47 -12.42 -13.75
N GLY A 146 0.92 -13.09 -12.74
CA GLY A 146 1.68 -13.86 -11.75
C GLY A 146 2.54 -14.95 -12.37
N ALA A 147 1.99 -15.72 -13.32
CA ALA A 147 2.76 -16.77 -14.02
C ALA A 147 3.97 -16.24 -14.79
N LYS A 148 3.94 -14.98 -15.25
CA LYS A 148 5.09 -14.34 -15.91
C LYS A 148 6.08 -13.80 -14.88
N ILE A 149 5.58 -13.16 -13.83
CA ILE A 149 6.39 -12.56 -12.76
C ILE A 149 7.19 -13.65 -12.01
N LEU A 150 6.54 -14.76 -11.68
CA LEU A 150 7.13 -15.88 -10.93
C LEU A 150 8.22 -16.64 -11.71
N LYS A 151 8.40 -16.36 -13.01
CA LYS A 151 9.54 -16.90 -13.78
C LYS A 151 10.87 -16.23 -13.42
N THR A 152 10.84 -15.00 -12.92
CA THR A 152 12.05 -14.24 -12.61
C THR A 152 12.11 -13.77 -11.16
N HIS A 153 10.99 -13.78 -10.43
CA HIS A 153 10.92 -13.38 -9.03
C HIS A 153 10.40 -14.51 -8.16
N LYS A 154 10.99 -14.64 -6.97
CA LYS A 154 10.52 -15.50 -5.90
C LYS A 154 9.42 -14.78 -5.11
N LEU A 155 8.36 -15.51 -4.78
CA LEU A 155 7.39 -15.09 -3.77
C LEU A 155 8.05 -15.13 -2.39
N ILE A 156 8.07 -13.99 -1.70
CA ILE A 156 8.67 -13.88 -0.36
C ILE A 156 7.61 -14.02 0.72
N LEU A 157 6.54 -13.23 0.66
CA LEU A 157 5.43 -13.32 1.61
C LEU A 157 4.15 -12.75 1.00
N GLU A 158 3.03 -13.07 1.65
CA GLU A 158 1.72 -12.49 1.37
C GLU A 158 1.14 -11.88 2.65
N LYS A 159 0.32 -10.85 2.50
CA LYS A 159 -0.56 -10.33 3.53
C LYS A 159 -1.98 -10.25 2.98
N GLU A 160 -2.95 -10.67 3.77
CA GLU A 160 -4.35 -10.35 3.54
C GLU A 160 -4.61 -8.88 3.87
N ILE A 161 -5.54 -8.28 3.13
CA ILE A 161 -5.95 -6.89 3.29
C ILE A 161 -7.44 -6.86 3.57
N PHE A 162 -7.80 -6.38 4.75
CA PHE A 162 -9.18 -6.13 5.14
C PHE A 162 -9.39 -4.62 5.18
N THR A 163 -10.37 -4.11 4.43
CA THR A 163 -10.66 -2.68 4.38
C THR A 163 -12.09 -2.41 4.80
N VAL A 164 -12.27 -1.42 5.67
CA VAL A 164 -13.57 -0.91 6.13
C VAL A 164 -13.65 0.59 5.91
N ASP A 165 -14.85 1.10 5.70
CA ASP A 165 -15.14 2.53 5.73
C ASP A 165 -15.43 2.97 7.16
N VAL A 166 -14.93 4.14 7.55
CA VAL A 166 -15.13 4.76 8.86
C VAL A 166 -15.87 6.06 8.66
N ASP A 167 -17.09 6.15 9.18
CA ASP A 167 -17.88 7.37 9.22
C ASP A 167 -17.40 8.26 10.37
N GLY A 168 -16.52 9.22 10.06
CA GLY A 168 -16.00 10.16 11.04
C GLY A 168 -17.09 11.03 11.68
N SER A 169 -18.25 11.21 11.02
CA SER A 169 -19.35 12.01 11.57
C SER A 169 -20.15 11.30 12.66
N ALA A 170 -20.17 9.97 12.59
CA ALA A 170 -20.81 9.08 13.58
C ALA A 170 -19.86 8.64 14.70
N MET A 171 -18.59 9.04 14.62
CA MET A 171 -17.59 8.76 15.65
C MET A 171 -17.87 9.62 16.88
N ASP A 172 -18.12 8.98 18.02
CA ASP A 172 -18.42 9.70 19.26
C ASP A 172 -17.17 10.46 19.75
N SER A 173 -17.36 11.72 20.14
CA SER A 173 -16.38 12.50 20.90
C SER A 173 -15.94 11.84 22.22
N SER A 174 -16.67 10.83 22.71
CA SER A 174 -16.36 10.07 23.92
C SER A 174 -15.27 9.00 23.77
N ILE A 175 -14.61 8.89 22.60
CA ILE A 175 -13.38 8.10 22.47
C ILE A 175 -12.33 8.71 23.39
N SER A 176 -12.26 8.19 24.62
CA SER A 176 -11.36 8.67 25.66
C SER A 176 -9.91 8.51 25.22
N GLU A 177 -9.10 9.56 25.43
CA GLU A 177 -7.63 9.54 25.29
C GLU A 177 -6.94 8.66 26.34
N GLU A 178 -7.70 8.04 27.26
CA GLU A 178 -7.14 7.10 28.23
C GLU A 178 -6.34 5.99 27.54
N SER A 179 -5.16 5.71 28.10
CA SER A 179 -4.27 4.67 27.62
C SER A 179 -5.00 3.32 27.62
N LEU A 180 -4.92 2.61 26.49
CA LEU A 180 -5.44 1.27 26.41
C LEU A 180 -4.48 0.32 27.15
N PRO A 181 -4.94 -0.38 28.21
CA PRO A 181 -4.08 -1.31 28.91
C PRO A 181 -3.64 -2.43 27.97
N GLY A 182 -2.38 -2.86 28.12
CA GLY A 182 -1.83 -3.96 27.33
C GLY A 182 -1.21 -3.56 25.99
N VAL A 183 -1.08 -2.27 25.67
CA VAL A 183 -0.33 -1.80 24.49
C VAL A 183 0.61 -0.63 24.81
N ARG A 184 1.74 -0.54 24.10
CA ARG A 184 2.74 0.53 24.23
C ARG A 184 3.06 1.12 22.87
N SER A 185 3.11 2.44 22.77
CA SER A 185 3.76 3.09 21.64
C SER A 185 5.27 2.84 21.67
N LEU A 186 5.84 2.48 20.53
CA LEU A 186 7.27 2.25 20.42
C LEU A 186 8.02 3.53 20.10
N THR A 187 9.19 3.66 20.73
CA THR A 187 10.15 4.74 20.48
C THR A 187 11.07 4.38 19.31
N GLU A 188 11.82 5.36 18.79
CA GLU A 188 12.88 5.07 17.81
C GLU A 188 13.88 4.03 18.33
N GLU A 189 14.23 4.07 19.61
CA GLU A 189 15.18 3.13 20.20
C GLU A 189 14.61 1.70 20.25
N ASP A 190 13.31 1.55 20.51
CA ASP A 190 12.64 0.26 20.41
C ASP A 190 12.73 -0.31 18.98
N ILE A 191 12.48 0.53 17.96
CA ILE A 191 12.59 0.11 16.56
C ILE A 191 14.04 -0.23 16.19
N ARG A 192 15.01 0.59 16.63
CA ARG A 192 16.43 0.32 16.42
C ARG A 192 16.83 -1.01 17.05
N ARG A 193 16.35 -1.30 18.26
CA ARG A 193 16.57 -2.58 18.97
C ARG A 193 16.00 -3.77 18.20
N LEU A 194 14.78 -3.67 17.66
CA LEU A 194 14.23 -4.69 16.75
C LEU A 194 15.13 -4.90 15.53
N LEU A 195 15.58 -3.83 14.89
CA LEU A 195 16.45 -3.93 13.69
C LEU A 195 17.87 -4.42 13.98
N SER A 196 18.26 -4.47 15.24
CA SER A 196 19.59 -4.92 15.69
C SER A 196 19.56 -6.32 16.33
N ALA A 197 18.35 -6.85 16.59
CA ALA A 197 18.17 -8.15 17.20
C ALA A 197 18.59 -9.28 16.24
N ASP A 198 18.95 -10.43 16.82
CA ASP A 198 19.22 -11.61 16.01
C ASP A 198 17.95 -12.04 15.26
N PRO A 199 18.01 -12.32 13.95
CA PRO A 199 16.84 -12.72 13.17
C PRO A 199 16.07 -13.90 13.77
N GLY A 200 16.78 -14.84 14.42
CA GLY A 200 16.20 -15.99 15.10
C GLY A 200 15.25 -15.59 16.24
N GLN A 201 15.54 -14.50 16.96
CA GLN A 201 14.69 -14.00 18.03
C GLN A 201 13.39 -13.40 17.50
N LEU A 202 13.41 -12.82 16.30
CA LEU A 202 12.27 -12.11 15.72
C LEU A 202 11.40 -12.95 14.78
N ARG A 203 11.69 -14.24 14.60
CA ARG A 203 10.93 -15.13 13.70
C ARG A 203 9.43 -15.18 14.00
N HIS A 204 9.04 -14.96 15.25
CA HIS A 204 7.63 -14.93 15.65
C HIS A 204 6.90 -13.68 15.12
N LEU A 205 7.61 -12.56 14.93
CA LEU A 205 7.08 -11.32 14.33
C LEU A 205 7.27 -11.28 12.81
N PHE A 206 8.46 -11.64 12.35
CA PHE A 206 8.91 -11.53 10.96
C PHE A 206 9.50 -12.85 10.48
N PRO A 207 8.66 -13.88 10.22
CA PRO A 207 9.14 -15.21 9.84
C PRO A 207 10.02 -15.22 8.60
N GLU A 208 9.74 -14.33 7.64
CA GLU A 208 10.51 -14.19 6.39
C GLU A 208 11.61 -13.13 6.46
N GLU A 209 11.95 -12.67 7.66
CA GLU A 209 13.00 -11.66 7.89
C GLU A 209 12.77 -10.38 7.07
N ARG A 210 11.49 -10.02 6.90
CA ARG A 210 11.04 -8.81 6.22
C ARG A 210 10.01 -8.06 7.05
N ILE A 211 10.16 -6.75 7.07
CA ILE A 211 9.09 -5.83 7.47
C ILE A 211 8.51 -5.24 6.18
N VAL A 212 7.20 -5.32 6.02
CA VAL A 212 6.51 -4.66 4.91
C VAL A 212 5.68 -3.53 5.49
N LEU A 213 5.99 -2.30 5.12
CA LEU A 213 5.27 -1.11 5.56
C LEU A 213 4.90 -0.22 4.39
N GLY A 214 3.63 0.14 4.27
CA GLY A 214 3.15 1.02 3.19
C GLY A 214 3.55 0.53 1.81
N TRP A 215 3.34 -0.77 1.55
CA TRP A 215 3.65 -1.44 0.28
C TRP A 215 5.14 -1.54 -0.08
N LYS A 216 6.05 -1.38 0.89
CA LYS A 216 7.50 -1.52 0.65
C LYS A 216 8.10 -2.59 1.56
N PRO A 217 8.84 -3.57 1.01
CA PRO A 217 9.53 -4.58 1.81
C PRO A 217 10.91 -4.07 2.22
N PHE A 218 11.28 -4.34 3.47
CA PHE A 218 12.57 -3.98 4.06
C PHE A 218 13.14 -5.19 4.80
N ARG A 219 14.46 -5.39 4.73
CA ARG A 219 15.18 -6.31 5.62
C ARG A 219 15.23 -5.75 7.04
N LEU A 220 15.40 -6.64 8.01
CA LEU A 220 15.60 -6.29 9.43
C LEU A 220 17.02 -5.75 9.64
N MET A 221 17.23 -4.47 9.34
CA MET A 221 18.53 -3.83 9.40
C MET A 221 18.43 -2.37 9.83
N VAL A 222 19.36 -1.91 10.67
CA VAL A 222 19.39 -0.52 11.17
C VAL A 222 19.48 0.52 10.05
N SER A 223 20.10 0.18 8.92
CA SER A 223 20.14 1.05 7.73
C SER A 223 18.75 1.40 7.19
N ASN A 224 17.72 0.60 7.49
CA ASN A 224 16.35 0.86 7.09
C ASN A 224 15.56 1.74 8.06
N LEU A 225 16.12 2.10 9.21
CA LEU A 225 15.39 2.78 10.29
C LEU A 225 14.64 4.03 9.80
N HIS A 226 15.28 4.88 8.98
CA HIS A 226 14.65 6.08 8.44
C HIS A 226 13.39 5.79 7.62
N HIS A 227 13.41 4.75 6.79
CA HIS A 227 12.28 4.33 5.96
C HIS A 227 11.13 3.74 6.79
N LEU A 228 11.43 3.18 7.97
CA LEU A 228 10.43 2.62 8.87
C LEU A 228 9.77 3.70 9.73
N LEU A 229 10.49 4.73 10.16
CA LEU A 229 9.94 5.77 11.03
C LEU A 229 9.02 6.75 10.29
N THR A 230 9.19 6.90 8.98
CA THR A 230 8.44 7.90 8.19
C THR A 230 7.75 7.28 6.97
N TYR A 231 6.56 7.79 6.65
CA TYR A 231 5.85 7.54 5.39
C TYR A 231 5.54 8.87 4.73
N SER A 232 6.27 9.20 3.66
CA SER A 232 6.02 10.43 2.88
C SER A 232 5.85 11.68 3.76
N SER A 233 6.80 11.89 4.67
CA SER A 233 6.83 12.99 5.64
C SER A 233 5.87 12.90 6.84
N SER A 234 4.99 11.89 6.91
CA SER A 234 4.19 11.62 8.12
C SER A 234 4.89 10.59 9.02
N PRO A 235 4.90 10.76 10.34
CA PRO A 235 5.44 9.77 11.25
C PRO A 235 4.58 8.50 11.21
N ARG A 236 5.23 7.34 11.31
CA ARG A 236 4.53 6.08 11.53
C ARG A 236 4.26 5.84 13.00
N LEU A 237 3.11 5.26 13.30
CA LEU A 237 2.64 5.02 14.66
C LEU A 237 2.86 3.54 15.02
N PHE A 238 3.98 3.23 15.66
CA PHE A 238 4.27 1.85 16.09
C PHE A 238 3.67 1.56 17.45
N LEU A 239 3.07 0.37 17.58
CA LEU A 239 2.43 -0.11 18.79
C LEU A 239 2.81 -1.58 19.01
N ALA A 240 3.17 -1.94 20.24
CA ALA A 240 3.42 -3.31 20.64
C ALA A 240 2.45 -3.75 21.73
N SER A 241 2.06 -5.02 21.71
CA SER A 241 1.36 -5.66 22.82
C SER A 241 2.31 -5.81 24.01
N ILE A 242 1.86 -5.37 25.17
CA ILE A 242 2.58 -5.45 26.43
C ILE A 242 2.05 -6.66 27.22
N ALA A 243 2.88 -7.68 27.44
CA ALA A 243 2.64 -8.70 28.45
C ALA A 243 3.45 -8.38 29.72
N GLY A 244 3.14 -7.28 30.41
CA GLY A 244 3.97 -6.79 31.53
C GLY A 244 5.20 -5.98 31.10
N ASN A 245 6.22 -5.81 31.95
CA ASN A 245 7.33 -4.85 31.74
C ASN A 245 8.41 -5.36 30.76
N GLU A 246 7.98 -5.97 29.65
CA GLU A 246 8.81 -6.82 28.78
C GLU A 246 9.44 -6.09 27.59
N ASP A 247 10.54 -6.68 27.12
CA ASP A 247 11.34 -6.25 25.96
C ASP A 247 10.50 -6.24 24.67
N VAL A 248 10.72 -5.24 23.81
CA VAL A 248 10.04 -5.16 22.50
C VAL A 248 10.32 -6.40 21.64
N ILE A 249 11.46 -7.05 21.82
CA ILE A 249 11.84 -8.26 21.09
C ILE A 249 10.90 -9.44 21.41
N SER A 250 10.32 -9.50 22.61
CA SER A 250 9.44 -10.61 23.03
C SER A 250 7.96 -10.33 22.83
N THR A 251 7.59 -9.20 22.22
CA THR A 251 6.18 -8.86 22.03
C THR A 251 5.49 -9.86 21.09
N PRO A 252 4.30 -10.38 21.44
CA PRO A 252 3.59 -11.33 20.59
C PRO A 252 2.93 -10.65 19.37
N LEU A 253 2.77 -9.31 19.42
CA LEU A 253 2.07 -8.56 18.39
C LEU A 253 2.64 -7.15 18.27
N LEU A 254 2.99 -6.77 17.05
CA LEU A 254 3.41 -5.43 16.67
C LEU A 254 2.46 -4.91 15.60
N SER A 255 2.13 -3.62 15.65
CA SER A 255 1.45 -2.94 14.57
C SER A 255 2.06 -1.58 14.25
N CYS A 256 1.83 -1.13 13.03
CA CYS A 256 2.35 0.12 12.50
C CYS A 256 1.25 0.83 11.69
N GLY A 257 0.80 1.99 12.19
CA GLY A 257 -0.15 2.86 11.51
C GLY A 257 0.55 3.85 10.59
N SER A 258 0.02 4.05 9.40
CA SER A 258 0.41 5.11 8.47
C SER A 258 -0.80 5.60 7.70
N PHE A 259 -0.79 6.85 7.24
CA PHE A 259 -1.95 7.43 6.58
C PHE A 259 -1.57 8.41 5.48
N TYR A 260 -2.50 8.68 4.59
CA TYR A 260 -2.40 9.71 3.57
C TYR A 260 -3.78 10.28 3.19
N PRO A 261 -3.87 11.56 2.83
CA PRO A 261 -5.09 12.12 2.25
C PRO A 261 -5.32 11.59 0.83
N CYS A 262 -6.58 11.38 0.47
CA CYS A 262 -7.04 10.97 -0.85
C CYS A 262 -8.36 11.67 -1.19
N LYS A 263 -8.93 11.40 -2.36
CA LYS A 263 -10.19 12.05 -2.81
C LYS A 263 -11.38 11.73 -1.90
N LEU A 264 -11.34 10.58 -1.22
CA LEU A 264 -12.42 10.09 -0.35
C LEU A 264 -12.24 10.48 1.13
N GLY A 265 -11.22 11.26 1.48
CA GLY A 265 -10.88 11.59 2.87
C GLY A 265 -9.47 11.10 3.19
N VAL A 266 -9.30 10.31 4.24
CA VAL A 266 -8.00 9.76 4.63
C VAL A 266 -8.00 8.24 4.47
N CYS A 267 -6.92 7.69 3.92
CA CYS A 267 -6.66 6.27 3.94
C CYS A 267 -5.66 5.97 5.05
N TYR A 268 -6.06 5.12 6.01
CA TYR A 268 -5.25 4.65 7.12
C TYR A 268 -4.88 3.19 6.88
N MET A 269 -3.58 2.92 6.82
CA MET A 269 -3.01 1.59 6.66
C MET A 269 -2.44 1.13 8.00
N LEU A 270 -2.93 -0.01 8.46
CA LEU A 270 -2.48 -0.71 9.66
C LEU A 270 -1.72 -1.97 9.25
N ASP A 271 -0.39 -1.93 9.28
CA ASP A 271 0.45 -3.11 9.09
C ASP A 271 0.59 -3.85 10.43
N MET A 272 0.27 -5.15 10.46
CA MET A 272 0.40 -6.00 11.64
C MET A 272 1.43 -7.11 11.45
N PHE A 273 2.03 -7.54 12.57
CA PHE A 273 3.08 -8.55 12.64
C PHE A 273 2.97 -9.35 13.94
N GLY A 274 3.31 -10.64 13.90
CA GLY A 274 3.19 -11.52 15.06
C GLY A 274 1.99 -12.45 15.03
N ASN A 275 1.69 -13.02 16.20
CA ASN A 275 0.67 -14.06 16.37
C ASN A 275 -0.28 -13.78 17.54
N GLY A 276 -0.43 -12.50 17.92
CA GLY A 276 -1.30 -12.07 19.02
C GLY A 276 -2.71 -12.67 18.98
N ASN A 277 -3.30 -12.87 20.15
CA ASN A 277 -4.66 -13.39 20.29
C ASN A 277 -5.72 -12.35 19.89
N THR A 278 -6.98 -12.77 19.79
CA THR A 278 -8.12 -11.91 19.43
C THR A 278 -8.20 -10.65 20.31
N GLN A 279 -7.98 -10.75 21.62
CA GLN A 279 -8.01 -9.59 22.51
C GLN A 279 -6.90 -8.59 22.19
N GLN A 280 -5.68 -9.06 21.92
CA GLN A 280 -4.56 -8.22 21.54
C GLN A 280 -4.81 -7.53 20.19
N LEU A 281 -5.33 -8.26 19.20
CA LEU A 281 -5.70 -7.68 17.91
C LEU A 281 -6.75 -6.57 18.06
N LEU A 282 -7.82 -6.83 18.83
CA LEU A 282 -8.88 -5.85 19.07
C LEU A 282 -8.34 -4.61 19.81
N THR A 283 -7.44 -4.77 20.78
CA THR A 283 -6.82 -3.63 21.46
C THR A 283 -5.98 -2.78 20.50
N HIS A 284 -5.22 -3.41 19.59
CA HIS A 284 -4.47 -2.68 18.56
C HIS A 284 -5.42 -1.96 17.59
N PHE A 285 -6.48 -2.63 17.13
CA PHE A 285 -7.50 -2.01 16.26
C PHE A 285 -8.12 -0.78 16.91
N GLU A 286 -8.60 -0.93 18.15
CA GLU A 286 -9.17 0.16 18.93
C GLU A 286 -8.19 1.32 19.01
N TRP A 287 -6.95 1.07 19.44
CA TRP A 287 -5.92 2.12 19.55
C TRP A 287 -5.75 2.91 18.24
N HIS A 288 -5.60 2.20 17.12
CA HIS A 288 -5.40 2.82 15.81
C HIS A 288 -6.65 3.55 15.30
N VAL A 289 -7.85 3.07 15.60
CA VAL A 289 -9.11 3.77 15.31
C VAL A 289 -9.21 5.07 16.11
N ARG A 290 -8.76 5.11 17.38
CA ARG A 290 -8.67 6.36 18.16
C ARG A 290 -7.69 7.35 17.54
N GLN A 291 -6.53 6.88 17.07
CA GLN A 291 -5.57 7.74 16.38
C GLN A 291 -6.15 8.29 15.07
N LEU A 292 -6.86 7.44 14.32
CA LEU A 292 -7.53 7.85 13.10
C LEU A 292 -8.53 8.98 13.38
N HIS A 293 -9.36 8.86 14.42
CA HIS A 293 -10.29 9.91 14.84
C HIS A 293 -9.58 11.26 15.06
N GLY A 294 -8.44 11.25 15.77
CA GLY A 294 -7.64 12.46 15.99
C GLY A 294 -7.08 13.08 14.70
N ILE A 295 -6.85 12.27 13.66
CA ILE A 295 -6.33 12.71 12.35
C ILE A 295 -7.45 13.29 11.47
N VAL A 296 -8.61 12.63 11.40
CA VAL A 296 -9.66 12.95 10.42
C VAL A 296 -10.77 13.83 10.98
N GLY A 297 -10.88 13.91 12.31
CA GLY A 297 -12.00 14.54 12.99
C GLY A 297 -13.31 13.92 12.51
N LYS A 298 -14.18 14.75 11.93
CA LYS A 298 -15.49 14.34 11.40
C LYS A 298 -15.48 13.88 9.94
N SER A 299 -14.30 13.75 9.33
CA SER A 299 -14.18 13.35 7.92
C SER A 299 -14.20 11.83 7.79
N ASN A 300 -14.77 11.33 6.69
CA ASN A 300 -14.74 9.90 6.39
C ASN A 300 -13.30 9.42 6.17
N ALA A 301 -13.08 8.16 6.49
CA ALA A 301 -11.80 7.51 6.30
C ALA A 301 -11.95 6.06 5.83
N LEU A 302 -10.89 5.54 5.21
CA LEU A 302 -10.70 4.13 4.95
C LEU A 302 -9.71 3.58 5.95
N PHE A 303 -10.02 2.43 6.53
CA PHE A 303 -9.13 1.73 7.44
C PHE A 303 -8.80 0.36 6.86
N SER A 304 -7.56 0.18 6.43
CA SER A 304 -7.06 -1.04 5.81
C SER A 304 -6.07 -1.75 6.73
N VAL A 305 -6.37 -2.98 7.12
CA VAL A 305 -5.50 -3.85 7.92
C VAL A 305 -4.75 -4.80 7.00
N PHE A 306 -3.43 -4.85 7.14
CA PHE A 306 -2.51 -5.70 6.39
C PHE A 306 -1.89 -6.73 7.33
N PHE A 307 -2.22 -8.01 7.17
CA PHE A 307 -1.71 -9.05 8.06
C PHE A 307 -1.48 -10.40 7.38
N SER A 308 -0.55 -11.21 7.87
CA SER A 308 -0.18 -12.50 7.28
C SER A 308 -1.21 -13.60 7.51
N ARG A 309 -2.21 -13.37 8.36
CA ARG A 309 -3.36 -14.26 8.58
C ARG A 309 -4.66 -13.50 8.49
N SER A 310 -5.75 -14.24 8.28
CA SER A 310 -7.09 -13.68 8.33
C SER A 310 -7.42 -13.09 9.69
N VAL A 311 -8.10 -11.94 9.65
CA VAL A 311 -8.67 -11.23 10.80
C VAL A 311 -10.16 -10.97 10.59
N GLU A 312 -10.81 -11.74 9.73
CA GLU A 312 -12.23 -11.52 9.41
C GLU A 312 -13.12 -11.59 10.66
N GLY A 313 -12.82 -12.51 11.57
CA GLY A 313 -13.51 -12.64 12.85
C GLY A 313 -13.32 -11.42 13.75
N GLU A 314 -12.09 -10.95 13.93
CA GLU A 314 -11.77 -9.75 14.70
C GLU A 314 -12.37 -8.48 14.06
N MET A 315 -12.33 -8.37 12.73
CA MET A 315 -12.92 -7.25 12.00
C MET A 315 -14.44 -7.24 12.12
N LYS A 316 -15.09 -8.41 12.16
CA LYS A 316 -16.52 -8.52 12.45
C LYS A 316 -16.84 -8.02 13.86
N LEU A 317 -16.09 -8.46 14.87
CA LEU A 317 -16.25 -7.99 16.25
C LEU A 317 -16.02 -6.48 16.37
N MET A 318 -15.03 -5.94 15.67
CA MET A 318 -14.77 -4.50 15.60
C MET A 318 -15.99 -3.75 15.05
N ARG A 319 -16.62 -4.21 13.96
CA ARG A 319 -17.83 -3.58 13.41
C ARG A 319 -19.03 -3.67 14.35
N GLU A 320 -19.19 -4.81 15.04
CA GLU A 320 -20.26 -4.98 16.03
C GLU A 320 -20.11 -4.02 17.22
N ASN A 321 -18.87 -3.72 17.62
CA ASN A 321 -18.57 -2.79 18.71
C ASN A 321 -18.58 -1.32 18.29
N HIS A 322 -18.37 -1.02 17.00
CA HIS A 322 -18.24 0.32 16.47
C HIS A 322 -19.20 0.57 15.30
N PRO A 323 -20.39 1.13 15.55
CA PRO A 323 -21.43 1.29 14.54
C PRO A 323 -21.07 2.26 13.41
N PHE A 324 -20.02 3.07 13.58
CA PHE A 324 -19.48 3.97 12.56
C PHE A 324 -18.50 3.26 11.59
N ILE A 325 -18.29 1.95 11.73
CA ILE A 325 -17.43 1.16 10.85
C ILE A 325 -18.30 0.28 9.93
N HIS A 326 -18.07 0.39 8.63
CA HIS A 326 -18.89 -0.24 7.60
C HIS A 326 -18.04 -1.05 6.61
N ASP A 327 -18.66 -2.07 6.00
CA ASP A 327 -18.00 -2.83 4.94
C ASP A 327 -17.86 -1.97 3.68
N VAL A 328 -16.69 -2.03 3.06
CA VAL A 328 -16.46 -1.39 1.76
C VAL A 328 -17.18 -2.18 0.68
N GLN A 329 -18.02 -1.51 -0.11
CA GLN A 329 -18.75 -2.15 -1.21
C GLN A 329 -17.82 -2.70 -2.31
N HIS A 330 -16.73 -1.98 -2.60
CA HIS A 330 -15.76 -2.32 -3.64
C HIS A 330 -14.32 -2.14 -3.13
N PRO A 331 -13.78 -3.12 -2.37
CA PRO A 331 -12.38 -3.10 -1.99
C PRO A 331 -11.52 -3.24 -3.24
N PRO A 332 -10.50 -2.39 -3.45
CA PRO A 332 -9.72 -2.39 -4.68
C PRO A 332 -8.84 -3.65 -4.83
N TYR A 333 -8.55 -4.32 -3.73
CA TYR A 333 -7.74 -5.54 -3.64
C TYR A 333 -7.87 -6.11 -2.23
N ASN A 334 -7.53 -7.39 -2.05
CA ASN A 334 -7.62 -8.08 -0.76
C ASN A 334 -6.32 -8.81 -0.36
N LYS A 335 -5.25 -8.71 -1.17
CA LYS A 335 -3.93 -9.23 -0.81
C LYS A 335 -2.82 -8.28 -1.26
N LEU A 336 -1.76 -8.25 -0.46
CA LEU A 336 -0.45 -7.74 -0.79
C LEU A 336 0.48 -8.94 -0.98
N VAL A 337 1.27 -8.91 -2.05
CA VAL A 337 2.23 -9.96 -2.40
C VAL A 337 3.61 -9.32 -2.56
N VAL A 338 4.61 -9.84 -1.85
CA VAL A 338 6.00 -9.40 -1.95
C VAL A 338 6.77 -10.33 -2.85
N LEU A 339 7.47 -9.75 -3.82
CA LEU A 339 8.27 -10.47 -4.79
C LEU A 339 9.70 -9.94 -4.78
N GLU A 340 10.66 -10.84 -4.90
CA GLU A 340 12.08 -10.51 -4.92
C GLU A 340 12.81 -11.35 -5.98
N GLN A 341 13.73 -10.72 -6.69
CA GLN A 341 14.68 -11.36 -7.58
C GLN A 341 16.10 -11.11 -7.06
N GLU A 342 16.90 -12.15 -6.96
CA GLU A 342 18.34 -12.05 -6.76
C GLU A 342 19.05 -11.85 -8.12
N LEU A 343 20.03 -10.95 -8.16
CA LEU A 343 20.73 -10.50 -9.39
C LEU A 343 21.97 -11.30 -9.74
#